data_AF-A0A6I7QSI1-F1
#
_entry.id   AF-A0A6I7QSI1-F1
#
_cell.length_a   1.000
_cell.length_b   1.000
_cell.length_c   1.000
_cell.angle_alpha   90.00
_cell.angle_beta   90.00
_cell.angle_gamma   90.00
#
_symmetry.space_group_name_H-M   'P 1'
#
loop_
_entity.id
_entity.type
_entity.pdbx_description
1 polymer ?
#
loop_
_entity_poly.entity_id
_entity_poly.type
_entity_poly.pdbx_seq_one_letter_code
_entity_poly.pdbx_strand_id
1 'polypeptide(L)' 'MRNSFRDLTFEELVARRVELRRKYLDARIDHVVGHVENPLEKRTLRRQIARLNTLIYNHADVQAIEE' A
#
# COMPACT_ATOMS: atom_id res chain seq x y z
N MET A 1 -8.68 -5.71 -11.44
CA MET A 1 -8.62 -4.80 -10.26
C MET A 1 -7.83 -3.53 -10.60
N ARG A 2 -8.55 -2.50 -11.05
CA ARG A 2 -8.05 -1.12 -11.17
C ARG A 2 -8.25 -0.45 -9.81
N ASN A 3 -7.22 -0.42 -8.98
CA ASN A 3 -7.24 0.46 -7.82
C ASN A 3 -6.77 1.82 -8.32
N SER A 4 -7.71 2.75 -8.47
CA SER A 4 -7.46 4.13 -8.91
C SER A 4 -6.70 4.87 -7.82
N PHE A 5 -5.39 4.69 -7.80
CA PHE A 5 -4.48 5.48 -6.96
C PHE A 5 -3.89 6.68 -7.73
N ARG A 6 -4.33 6.92 -8.96
CA ARG A 6 -3.79 7.97 -9.84
C ARG A 6 -4.26 9.38 -9.50
N ASP A 7 -5.38 9.50 -8.78
CA ASP A 7 -6.05 10.78 -8.57
C ASP A 7 -5.87 11.33 -7.13
N LEU A 8 -5.04 10.67 -6.30
CA LEU A 8 -4.79 11.10 -4.91
C LEU A 8 -3.61 12.06 -4.83
N THR A 9 -3.69 12.99 -3.88
CA THR A 9 -2.58 13.91 -3.55
C THR A 9 -1.44 13.17 -2.83
N PHE A 10 -0.23 13.75 -2.82
CA PHE A 10 0.94 13.13 -2.20
C PHE A 10 0.73 12.76 -0.72
N GLU A 11 0.14 13.67 0.06
CA GLU A 11 -0.15 13.44 1.48
C GLU A 11 -1.12 12.27 1.68
N GLU A 12 -2.16 12.19 0.84
CA GLU A 12 -3.12 11.09 0.88
C GLU A 12 -2.49 9.76 0.46
N LEU A 13 -1.56 9.76 -0.51
CA LEU A 13 -0.82 8.55 -0.90
C LEU A 13 0.02 8.03 0.27
N VAL A 14 0.69 8.92 1.01
CA VAL A 14 1.47 8.56 2.20
C VAL A 14 0.56 8.05 3.32
N ALA A 15 -0.54 8.73 3.59
CA ALA A 15 -1.52 8.30 4.60
C ALA A 15 -2.09 6.90 4.27
N ARG A 16 -2.47 6.67 3.00
CA ARG A 16 -3.01 5.38 2.54
C ARG A 16 -1.98 4.26 2.64
N ARG A 17 -0.70 4.56 2.38
CA ARG A 17 0.40 3.60 2.56
C ARG A 17 0.51 3.15 4.02
N VAL A 18 0.41 4.07 4.97
CA VAL A 18 0.48 3.75 6.41
C VAL A 18 -0.70 2.86 6.81
N GLU A 19 -1.91 3.21 6.38
CA GLU A 19 -3.12 2.44 6.65
C GLU A 19 -3.02 1.00 6.11
N LEU A 20 -2.63 0.83 4.85
CA LEU A 20 -2.50 -0.49 4.22
C LEU A 20 -1.37 -1.32 4.82
N ARG A 21 -0.30 -0.68 5.30
CA ARG A 21 0.79 -1.38 5.98
C ARG A 21 0.33 -1.94 7.32
N ARG A 22 -0.54 -1.22 8.04
CA ARG A 22 -1.16 -1.70 9.29
C ARG A 22 -2.07 -2.90 9.02
N LYS A 23 -2.96 -2.79 8.04
CA LYS A 23 -3.82 -3.93 7.59
C LYS A 23 -3.00 -5.16 7.17
N TYR A 24 -1.87 -4.94 6.50
CA TYR A 24 -0.97 -6.03 6.13
C TYR A 24 -0.27 -6.66 7.34
N LEU A 25 0.03 -5.90 8.39
CA LEU A 25 0.57 -6.43 9.63
C LEU A 25 -0.45 -7.32 10.34
N ASP A 26 -1.69 -6.86 10.46
CA ASP A 26 -2.78 -7.63 11.07
C ASP A 26 -2.97 -8.95 10.31
N ALA A 27 -3.11 -8.90 8.98
CA ALA A 27 -3.20 -10.08 8.13
C ALA A 27 -1.97 -11.01 8.19
N ARG A 28 -0.79 -10.51 8.58
CA ARG A 28 0.39 -11.35 8.84
C ARG A 28 0.30 -12.03 10.19
N ILE A 29 -0.17 -11.34 11.22
CA ILE A 29 -0.36 -11.88 12.56
C ILE A 29 -1.41 -12.98 12.50
N ASP A 30 -2.56 -12.73 11.88
CA ASP A 30 -3.63 -13.72 11.70
C ASP A 30 -3.13 -14.99 11.01
N HIS A 31 -2.20 -14.82 10.06
CA HIS A 31 -1.55 -15.93 9.38
C HIS A 31 -0.63 -16.78 10.24
N VAL A 32 0.05 -16.16 11.20
CA VAL A 32 0.91 -16.87 12.15
C VAL A 32 0.08 -17.55 13.23
N VAL A 33 -1.01 -16.91 13.68
CA VAL A 33 -1.90 -17.45 14.72
C VAL A 33 -2.78 -18.60 14.17
N GLY A 34 -2.94 -18.70 12.85
CA GLY A 34 -3.69 -19.78 12.19
C GLY A 34 -5.15 -19.44 11.88
N HIS A 35 -5.59 -18.20 12.16
CA HIS A 35 -6.91 -17.68 11.78
C HIS A 35 -6.86 -17.04 10.39
N VAL A 36 -6.34 -17.78 9.39
CA VAL A 36 -6.32 -17.27 8.00
C VAL A 36 -7.70 -17.43 7.40
N GLU A 37 -8.52 -16.40 7.48
CA GLU A 37 -9.82 -16.40 6.79
C GLU A 37 -9.65 -16.24 5.27
N ASN A 38 -8.68 -15.42 4.83
CA ASN A 38 -8.51 -15.15 3.40
C ASN A 38 -7.04 -14.96 2.93
N PRO A 39 -6.41 -16.01 2.38
CA PRO A 39 -5.04 -15.95 1.85
C PRO A 39 -4.86 -14.95 0.69
N LEU A 40 -5.93 -14.65 -0.07
CA LEU A 40 -5.87 -13.72 -1.20
C LEU A 40 -5.75 -12.27 -0.75
N GLU A 41 -6.26 -11.94 0.43
CA GLU A 41 -6.22 -10.58 0.96
C GLU A 41 -4.77 -10.14 1.21
N LYS A 42 -3.97 -10.98 1.87
CA LYS A 42 -2.52 -10.77 2.07
C LYS A 42 -1.79 -10.48 0.74
N ARG A 43 -2.12 -11.23 -0.31
CA ARG A 43 -1.52 -11.05 -1.65
C ARG A 43 -1.96 -9.73 -2.29
N THR A 44 -3.22 -9.35 -2.11
CA THR A 44 -3.78 -8.11 -2.65
C THR A 44 -3.20 -6.88 -1.94
N LEU A 45 -3.14 -6.92 -0.61
CA LEU A 45 -2.52 -5.88 0.23
C LEU A 45 -1.05 -5.65 -0.14
N ARG A 46 -0.25 -6.71 -0.28
CA ARG A 46 1.16 -6.59 -0.74
C ARG A 46 1.29 -5.86 -2.08
N ARG A 47 0.42 -6.21 -3.04
CA ARG A 47 0.43 -5.58 -4.37
C ARG A 47 -0.01 -4.13 -4.33
N GLN A 48 -0.99 -3.80 -3.50
CA GLN A 48 -1.45 -2.43 -3.32
C GLN A 48 -0.34 -1.56 -2.71
N ILE A 49 0.36 -2.05 -1.69
CA ILE A 49 1.51 -1.35 -1.08
C ILE A 49 2.60 -1.11 -2.11
N ALA A 50 2.96 -2.12 -2.92
CA ALA A 50 3.98 -1.98 -3.96
C ALA A 50 3.61 -0.89 -4.98
N ARG A 51 2.36 -0.88 -5.44
CA ARG A 51 1.86 0.14 -6.38
C ARG A 51 1.89 1.55 -5.79
N LEU A 52 1.47 1.71 -4.53
CA LEU A 52 1.54 2.99 -3.83
C LEU A 52 2.98 3.48 -3.70
N ASN A 53 3.92 2.61 -3.34
CA ASN A 53 5.33 2.99 -3.26
C ASN A 53 5.87 3.45 -4.63
N THR A 54 5.50 2.78 -5.72
CA THR A 54 5.89 3.22 -7.08
C THR A 54 5.28 4.58 -7.43
N LEU A 55 4.02 4.84 -7.08
CA LEU A 55 3.37 6.11 -7.34
C LEU A 55 3.97 7.25 -6.50
N ILE A 56 4.29 6.99 -5.24
CA ILE A 56 4.97 7.95 -4.35
C ILE A 56 6.35 8.30 -4.91
N TYR A 57 7.12 7.30 -5.37
CA TYR A 57 8.45 7.52 -5.93
C TYR A 57 8.43 8.35 -7.23
N ASN A 58 7.45 8.08 -8.11
CA ASN A 58 7.28 8.81 -9.37
C ASN A 58 6.49 10.11 -9.23
N HIS A 59 6.11 10.52 -8.01
CA HIS A 59 5.35 11.75 -7.80
C HIS A 59 6.24 12.97 -8.07
N ALA A 60 5.69 13.99 -8.74
CA ALA A 60 6.44 15.18 -9.16
C ALA A 60 7.17 15.87 -7.98
N ASP A 61 6.52 15.93 -6.81
CA ASP A 61 7.08 16.53 -5.60
C ASP A 61 8.37 15.84 -5.10
N VAL A 62 8.53 14.54 -5.35
CA VAL A 62 9.74 13.79 -4.96
C VAL A 62 10.83 13.95 -6.02
N GLN A 63 10.46 13.93 -7.30
CA GLN A 63 11.40 14.15 -8.41
C GLN A 63 12.04 15.55 -8.35
N ALA A 64 11.27 16.57 -7.94
CA ALA A 64 11.75 17.94 -7.77
C ALA A 64 12.75 18.13 -6.61
N ILE A 65 12.94 17.13 -5.74
CA ILE A 65 13.94 17.15 -4.65
C ILE A 65 15.27 16.52 -5.11
N GLU A 66 15.25 15.67 -6.15
CA GLU A 66 16.43 15.00 -6.69
C GLU A 66 17.13 15.81 -7.80
N GLU A 67 16.44 16.76 -8.43
CA GLU A 67 17.00 17.78 -9.33
C GLU A 67 17.58 18.99 -8.59
#